data_AF-A0A7K0KF40-F1
#
_entry.id   AF-A0A7K0KF40-F1
#
_cell.length_a   1.000
_cell.length_b   1.000
_cell.length_c   1.000
_cell.angle_alpha   90.00
_cell.angle_beta   90.00
_cell.angle_gamma   90.00
#
_symmetry.space_group_name_H-M   'P 1'
#
loop_
_entity.id
_entity.type
_entity.pdbx_description
1 polymer ?
#
loop_
_entity_poly.entity_id
_entity_poly.type
_entity_poly.pdbx_seq_one_letter_code
_entity_poly.pdbx_strand_id
1 'polypeptide(L)'
;MATGIVNLRDSIYQEAMRYAKMHNVSLESFVENIIINTINRDKHSSKKFKLKSFDELSPRVQSLIGSGHVSKEAEDDINGRKARMDSLERKYGNG
;
A
#
# COMPACT_ATOMS: atom_id res chain seq x y z
N MET A 1 -8.16 -20.74 22.73
CA MET A 1 -7.29 -20.58 21.54
C MET A 1 -7.40 -21.86 20.74
N ALA A 2 -7.72 -21.77 19.44
CA ALA A 2 -7.80 -22.96 18.59
C ALA A 2 -6.38 -23.41 18.23
N THR A 3 -6.06 -24.67 18.49
CA THR A 3 -4.80 -25.29 18.06
C THR A 3 -5.04 -26.10 16.78
N GLY A 4 -4.09 -26.05 15.86
CA GLY A 4 -4.14 -26.77 14.59
C GLY A 4 -2.82 -27.47 14.32
N ILE A 5 -2.89 -28.59 13.60
CA ILE A 5 -1.70 -29.36 13.18
C ILE A 5 -1.45 -29.05 11.70
N VAL A 6 -0.21 -28.66 11.39
CA VAL A 6 0.24 -28.45 10.00
C VAL A 6 1.24 -29.55 9.66
N ASN A 7 0.92 -30.37 8.67
CA ASN A 7 1.82 -31.39 8.17
C ASN A 7 2.69 -30.81 7.05
N LEU A 8 4.01 -30.85 7.22
CA LEU A 8 4.99 -30.42 6.23
C LEU A 8 5.70 -31.62 5.64
N ARG A 9 6.10 -31.52 4.37
CA ARG A 9 7.03 -32.49 3.76
C ARG A 9 8.41 -32.32 4.40
N ASP A 10 9.13 -33.42 4.59
CA ASP A 10 10.46 -33.41 5.22
C ASP A 10 11.43 -32.42 4.60
N SER A 11 11.49 -32.33 3.27
CA SER A 11 12.37 -31.38 2.57
C SER A 11 12.08 -29.91 2.93
N ILE A 12 10.80 -29.55 3.04
CA ILE A 12 10.34 -28.20 3.38
C ILE A 12 10.63 -27.93 4.86
N TYR A 13 10.42 -28.91 5.73
CA TYR A 13 10.73 -28.80 7.15
C TYR A 13 12.22 -28.52 7.39
N GLN A 14 13.11 -29.25 6.71
CA GLN A 14 14.56 -29.06 6.85
C GLN A 14 14.99 -27.66 6.37
N GLU A 15 14.41 -27.19 5.27
CA GLU A 15 14.71 -25.85 4.76
C GLU A 15 14.19 -24.74 5.69
N ALA A 16 12.96 -24.88 6.20
CA ALA A 16 12.39 -23.97 7.20
C ALA A 16 13.22 -23.94 8.48
N MET A 17 13.68 -25.10 8.96
CA MET A 17 14.55 -25.18 10.13
C MET A 17 15.91 -24.51 9.89
N ARG A 18 16.50 -24.68 8.70
CA ARG A 18 17.75 -24.01 8.32
C ARG A 18 17.58 -22.50 8.32
N TYR A 19 16.51 -22.01 7.69
CA TYR A 19 16.19 -20.59 7.64
C TYR A 19 15.97 -20.01 9.05
N ALA A 20 15.20 -20.70 9.88
CA ALA A 20 14.92 -20.29 11.25
C ALA A 20 16.22 -20.13 12.07
N LYS A 21 17.15 -21.10 11.95
CA LYS A 21 18.48 -21.02 12.58
C LYS A 21 19.32 -19.86 12.04
N MET A 22 19.34 -19.64 10.72
CA MET A 22 20.11 -18.54 10.11
C MET A 22 19.64 -17.16 10.58
N HIS A 23 18.33 -17.01 10.82
CA HIS A 23 17.72 -15.75 11.21
C HIS A 23 17.46 -15.65 12.72
N ASN A 24 17.94 -16.61 13.52
CA ASN A 24 17.78 -16.68 14.97
C ASN A 24 16.31 -16.53 15.43
N VAL A 25 15.40 -17.20 14.73
CA VAL A 25 13.95 -17.24 15.03
C VAL A 25 13.52 -18.67 15.33
N SER A 26 12.44 -18.85 16.09
CA SER A 26 11.86 -20.19 16.29
C SER A 26 11.14 -20.66 15.03
N LEU A 27 11.08 -21.98 14.85
CA LEU A 27 10.39 -22.58 13.71
C LEU A 27 8.88 -22.30 13.77
N GLU A 28 8.27 -22.32 14.97
CA GLU A 28 6.84 -22.00 15.12
C GLU A 28 6.54 -20.57 14.68
N SER A 29 7.30 -19.59 15.17
CA SER A 29 7.10 -18.18 14.79
C SER A 29 7.38 -17.92 13.32
N PHE A 30 8.31 -18.66 12.71
CA PHE A 30 8.54 -18.60 11.27
C PHE A 30 7.33 -19.11 10.47
N VAL A 31 6.80 -20.28 10.83
CA VAL A 31 5.63 -20.87 10.18
C VAL A 31 4.39 -20.01 10.37
N GLU A 32 4.14 -19.49 11.58
CA GLU A 32 3.05 -18.56 11.87
C GLU A 32 3.11 -17.32 10.98
N ASN A 33 4.29 -16.71 10.85
CA ASN A 33 4.48 -15.54 10.00
C ASN A 33 4.19 -15.83 8.51
N ILE A 34 4.58 -17.00 8.01
CA ILE A 34 4.26 -17.41 6.63
C ILE A 34 2.76 -17.57 6.44
N ILE A 35 2.09 -18.26 7.37
CA ILE A 35 0.64 -18.49 7.31
C ILE A 35 -0.10 -17.15 7.34
N ILE A 36 0.24 -16.26 8.27
CA ILE A 36 -0.35 -14.92 8.39
C ILE A 36 -0.12 -14.12 7.11
N ASN A 37 1.10 -14.11 6.58
CA ASN A 37 1.43 -13.38 5.35
C ASN A 37 0.70 -13.94 4.13
N THR A 38 0.50 -15.26 4.05
CA THR A 38 -0.21 -15.90 2.94
C THR A 38 -1.71 -15.58 3.01
N ILE A 39 -2.33 -15.71 4.19
CA ILE A 39 -3.73 -15.35 4.41
C ILE A 39 -3.97 -13.85 4.15
N ASN A 40 -3.03 -12.99 4.56
CA ASN A 40 -3.14 -11.55 4.33
C ASN A 40 -2.89 -11.16 2.88
N ARG A 41 -2.11 -11.93 2.12
CA ARG A 41 -1.99 -11.75 0.66
C ARG A 41 -3.30 -12.05 -0.07
N ASP A 42 -4.01 -13.09 0.34
CA ASP A 42 -5.35 -13.37 -0.21
C ASP A 42 -6.36 -12.28 0.13
N LYS A 43 -6.27 -11.68 1.33
CA LYS A 43 -7.10 -10.52 1.71
C LYS A 43 -6.73 -9.23 0.96
N HIS A 44 -5.49 -9.07 0.53
CA HIS A 44 -5.03 -7.89 -0.21
C HIS A 44 -5.14 -8.00 -1.74
N SER A 45 -5.59 -9.15 -2.28
CA SER A 45 -5.61 -9.39 -3.73
C SER A 45 -6.84 -8.84 -4.49
N SER A 46 -7.74 -8.04 -3.91
CA SER A 46 -8.91 -7.56 -4.70
C SER A 46 -9.59 -6.27 -4.24
N LYS A 47 -8.85 -5.25 -3.83
CA LYS A 47 -9.40 -3.88 -3.87
C LYS A 47 -8.37 -2.90 -4.42
N LYS A 48 -8.40 -2.72 -5.74
CA LYS A 48 -7.95 -1.45 -6.33
C LYS A 48 -8.68 -0.36 -5.56
N PHE A 49 -7.95 0.43 -4.79
CA PHE A 49 -8.50 1.57 -4.08
C PHE A 49 -9.07 2.53 -5.15
N LYS A 50 -10.39 2.46 -5.36
CA LYS A 50 -11.08 3.39 -6.25
C LYS A 50 -11.35 4.63 -5.43
N LEU A 51 -10.71 5.74 -5.81
CA LEU A 51 -11.03 7.04 -5.24
C LEU A 51 -12.53 7.29 -5.42
N LYS A 52 -13.22 7.64 -4.32
CA LYS A 52 -14.63 8.03 -4.35
C LYS A 52 -14.79 9.29 -5.18
N SER A 53 -15.87 9.40 -5.95
CA SER A 53 -16.19 10.65 -6.63
C SER A 53 -16.50 11.75 -5.60
N PHE A 54 -16.43 13.02 -6.01
CA PHE A 54 -16.64 14.15 -5.09
C PHE A 54 -17.98 14.06 -4.35
N ASP A 55 -19.04 13.66 -5.05
CA ASP A 55 -20.40 13.50 -4.48
C ASP A 55 -20.48 12.37 -3.44
N GLU A 56 -19.57 11.40 -3.50
CA GLU A 56 -19.47 10.28 -2.56
C GLU A 56 -18.60 10.58 -1.33
N LEU A 57 -17.96 11.77 -1.29
CA LEU A 57 -17.19 12.23 -0.14
C LEU A 57 -18.13 12.73 0.98
N SER A 58 -17.65 12.74 2.22
CA SER A 58 -18.46 13.30 3.32
C SER A 58 -18.60 14.83 3.16
N PRO A 59 -19.68 15.45 3.64
CA PRO A 59 -19.89 16.90 3.53
C PRO A 59 -18.72 17.71 4.09
N ARG A 60 -18.07 17.20 5.15
CA ARG A 60 -16.89 17.81 5.75
C ARG A 60 -15.68 17.80 4.80
N VAL A 61 -15.48 16.73 4.05
CA VAL A 61 -14.39 16.62 3.07
C VAL A 61 -14.70 17.43 1.81
N GLN A 62 -15.95 17.41 1.34
CA GLN A 62 -16.41 18.25 0.24
C GLN A 62 -16.19 19.74 0.54
N SER A 63 -16.52 20.19 1.76
CA SER A 63 -16.29 21.56 2.21
C SER A 63 -14.81 21.96 2.26
N LEU A 64 -13.88 21.01 2.40
CA LEU A 64 -12.45 21.29 2.45
C LEU A 64 -11.83 21.39 1.05
N ILE A 65 -12.34 20.60 0.09
CA ILE A 65 -11.82 20.55 -1.29
C ILE A 65 -12.51 21.59 -2.18
N GLY A 66 -13.74 22.00 -1.83
CA GLY A 66 -14.57 22.91 -2.63
C GLY A 66 -15.12 22.22 -3.88
N SER A 67 -16.23 22.71 -4.43
CA SER A 67 -16.83 22.23 -5.70
C SER A 67 -16.04 22.66 -6.94
N GLY A 68 -14.71 22.74 -6.80
CA GLY A 68 -13.79 23.19 -7.83
C GLY A 68 -13.89 22.26 -9.03
N HIS A 69 -14.54 22.75 -10.09
CA HIS A 69 -14.46 22.15 -11.39
C HIS A 69 -12.98 22.15 -11.77
N VAL A 70 -12.37 20.97 -11.80
CA VAL A 70 -11.02 20.77 -12.29
C VAL A 70 -11.05 21.25 -13.74
N SER A 71 -10.44 22.41 -14.03
CA SER A 71 -10.25 22.84 -15.41
C SER A 71 -9.48 21.74 -16.14
N LYS A 72 -9.79 21.47 -17.41
CA LYS A 72 -9.14 20.39 -18.20
C LYS A 72 -7.60 20.46 -18.15
N GLU A 73 -7.06 21.65 -17.96
CA GLU A 73 -5.63 21.92 -17.78
C GLU A 73 -5.02 21.27 -16.53
N ALA A 74 -5.80 21.02 -15.49
CA ALA A 74 -5.39 20.34 -14.27
C ALA A 74 -5.54 18.80 -14.35
N GLU A 75 -6.34 18.27 -15.29
CA GLU A 75 -6.37 16.83 -15.57
C GLU A 75 -5.10 16.35 -16.30
N ASP A 76 -4.51 17.19 -17.15
CA ASP A 76 -3.24 16.86 -17.83
C ASP A 76 -2.01 17.00 -16.92
N ASP A 77 -2.15 17.69 -15.78
CA ASP A 77 -1.09 17.90 -14.80
C ASP A 77 -1.49 17.43 -13.39
N ILE A 78 -1.94 16.18 -13.28
CA ILE A 78 -2.29 15.50 -12.01
C ILE A 78 -1.16 15.61 -10.97
N ASN A 79 0.09 15.65 -11.43
CA ASN A 79 1.24 15.73 -10.55
C ASN A 79 1.62 17.17 -10.16
N GLY A 80 0.89 18.19 -10.61
CA GLY A 80 1.20 19.60 -10.33
C GLY A 80 2.61 20.00 -10.77
N ARG A 81 3.13 19.39 -11.84
CA ARG A 81 4.45 19.68 -12.41
C ARG A 81 4.53 21.12 -12.89
N LYS A 82 3.51 21.63 -13.56
CA LYS A 82 3.44 23.01 -14.06
C LYS A 82 3.44 24.01 -12.90
N ALA A 83 2.61 23.79 -11.88
CA ALA A 83 2.61 24.63 -10.68
C ALA A 83 3.97 24.64 -9.97
N ARG A 84 4.68 23.50 -9.93
CA ARG A 84 6.04 23.40 -9.38
C ARG A 84 7.06 24.14 -10.25
N MET A 85 7.02 23.97 -11.57
CA MET A 85 7.91 24.67 -12.50
C MET A 85 7.68 26.18 -12.46
N ASP A 86 6.44 26.65 -12.50
CA ASP A 86 6.11 28.09 -12.38
C ASP A 86 6.63 28.67 -11.06
N SER A 87 6.55 27.92 -9.96
CA SER A 87 7.08 28.36 -8.66
C SER A 87 8.62 28.44 -8.63
N LEU A 88 9.29 27.55 -9.37
CA LEU A 88 10.75 27.53 -9.48
C LEU A 88 11.24 28.63 -10.41
N GLU A 89 10.57 28.86 -11.53
CA GLU A 89 10.84 29.98 -12.44
C GLU A 89 10.65 31.32 -11.74
N ARG A 90 9.60 31.51 -10.94
CA ARG A 90 9.45 32.76 -10.17
C ARG A 90 10.53 32.96 -9.11
N LYS A 91 11.11 31.88 -8.57
CA LYS A 91 12.13 31.96 -7.51
C LYS A 91 13.55 32.06 -8.05
N TYR A 92 13.82 31.46 -9.20
CA TYR A 92 15.18 31.27 -9.73
C TYR A 92 15.33 31.71 -11.19
N GLY A 93 14.23 31.96 -11.90
CA GLY A 93 14.21 32.40 -13.29
C GLY A 93 14.32 33.90 -13.45
N ASN A 94 15.29 34.53 -12.77
CA ASN A 94 15.67 35.91 -13.09
C ASN A 94 16.57 35.91 -14.33
N GLY A 95 16.00 36.27 -15.47
CA GLY A 95 16.66 37.11 -16.47
C GLY A 95 16.23 38.55 -16.25
#